data_AF-A0A8R2D3V5-F1
#
_entry.id   AF-A0A8R2D3V5-F1
#
_cell.length_a   1.000
_cell.length_b   1.000
_cell.length_c   1.000
_cell.angle_alpha   90.00
_cell.angle_beta   90.00
_cell.angle_gamma   90.00
#
_symmetry.space_group_name_H-M   'P 1'
#
loop_
_entity.id
_entity.type
_entity.pdbx_description
1 polymer ?
#
loop_
_entity_poly.entity_id
_entity_poly.type
_entity_poly.pdbx_seq_one_letter_code
_entity_poly.pdbx_strand_id
1 'polypeptide(L)'
;MIDFETGLHQAFVDTYPEAHVYSCWFHYVQSLQKNIKKMGYSRYIQQNREAKMCLKMCSVLALLPAHQIEMGFQEIKNHAQNYGVLLPRFFTYMSSFWLTRKGPECFSVYGQPRRTNNNVESFHSTLQQTFQVAHPNLWKMLEPKK
;
A
#
# COMPACT_ATOMS: atom_id res chain seq x y z
N MET A 1 -4.43 2.97 13.13
CA MET A 1 -3.85 2.71 11.80
C MET A 1 -4.76 1.75 11.08
N ILE A 2 -5.28 2.14 9.92
CA ILE A 2 -6.27 1.36 9.17
C ILE A 2 -5.81 1.16 7.73
N ASP A 3 -6.53 0.34 6.96
CA ASP A 3 -6.34 0.26 5.51
C ASP A 3 -6.95 1.48 4.80
N PHE A 4 -6.91 1.50 3.47
CA PHE A 4 -7.37 2.64 2.67
C PHE A 4 -8.85 2.55 2.26
N GLU A 5 -9.65 1.69 2.93
CA GLU A 5 -11.08 1.55 2.66
C GLU A 5 -11.84 2.82 3.07
N THR A 6 -12.51 3.45 2.10
CA THR A 6 -13.20 4.71 2.32
C THR A 6 -14.32 4.59 3.35
N GLY A 7 -15.05 3.47 3.36
CA GLY A 7 -16.16 3.26 4.32
C GLY A 7 -15.66 3.17 5.76
N LEU A 8 -14.60 2.40 6.00
CA LEU A 8 -13.97 2.29 7.31
C LEU A 8 -13.40 3.63 7.78
N HIS A 9 -12.75 4.37 6.88
CA HIS A 9 -12.21 5.69 7.19
C HIS A 9 -13.32 6.68 7.58
N GLN A 10 -14.42 6.71 6.82
CA GLN A 10 -15.54 7.60 7.10
C GLN A 10 -16.20 7.26 8.44
N ALA A 11 -16.47 5.98 8.70
CA ALA A 11 -17.05 5.54 9.96
C ALA A 11 -16.18 5.92 11.17
N PHE A 12 -14.86 5.87 11.04
CA PHE A 12 -13.94 6.30 12.09
C PHE A 12 -13.99 7.80 12.34
N VAL A 13 -13.98 8.62 11.28
CA VAL A 13 -14.08 10.08 11.41
C VAL A 13 -15.41 10.48 12.03
N ASP A 14 -16.50 9.84 11.63
CA ASP A 14 -17.85 10.14 12.15
C ASP A 14 -18.00 9.74 13.63
N THR A 15 -17.41 8.61 14.03
CA THR A 15 -17.52 8.09 15.41
C THR A 15 -16.50 8.72 16.35
N TYR A 16 -15.31 9.04 15.85
CA TYR A 16 -14.17 9.55 16.64
C TYR A 16 -13.52 10.75 15.94
N PRO A 17 -14.19 11.92 15.89
CA PRO A 17 -13.71 13.08 15.14
C PRO A 17 -12.37 13.65 15.64
N GLU A 18 -12.06 13.45 16.93
CA GLU A 18 -10.78 13.88 17.55
C GLU A 18 -9.63 12.87 17.30
N ALA A 19 -9.94 11.67 16.82
CA ALA A 19 -8.94 10.63 16.60
C ALA A 19 -8.19 10.88 15.28
N HIS A 20 -6.86 10.85 15.36
CA HIS A 20 -6.02 10.94 14.18
C HIS A 20 -5.95 9.57 13.50
N VAL A 21 -6.57 9.46 12.32
CA VAL A 21 -6.54 8.25 11.51
C VAL A 21 -5.24 8.21 10.71
N TYR A 22 -4.40 7.24 11.04
CA TYR A 22 -3.13 7.02 10.35
C TYR A 22 -3.22 5.91 9.31
N SER A 23 -2.59 6.14 8.16
CA SER A 23 -2.48 5.16 7.10
C SER A 23 -1.30 4.21 7.32
N CYS A 24 -1.46 2.97 6.86
CA CYS A 24 -0.41 1.96 6.97
C CYS A 24 0.48 1.93 5.73
N TRP A 25 1.79 2.10 5.93
CA TRP A 25 2.78 2.00 4.85
C TRP A 25 2.75 0.62 4.18
N PHE A 26 2.57 -0.44 4.95
CA PHE A 26 2.47 -1.80 4.42
C PHE A 26 1.29 -1.95 3.45
N HIS A 27 0.10 -1.47 3.81
CA HIS A 27 -1.08 -1.52 2.93
C HIS A 27 -0.92 -0.67 1.67
N TYR A 28 -0.20 0.45 1.78
CA TYR A 28 0.14 1.29 0.63
C TYR A 28 1.01 0.50 -0.36
N VAL A 29 2.13 -0.06 0.12
CA VAL A 29 3.04 -0.87 -0.71
C VAL A 29 2.33 -2.10 -1.27
N GLN A 30 1.51 -2.78 -0.46
CA GLN A 30 0.72 -3.93 -0.90
C GLN A 30 -0.24 -3.55 -2.05
N SER A 31 -0.88 -2.38 -1.97
CA SER A 31 -1.75 -1.87 -3.04
C SER A 31 -0.98 -1.63 -4.34
N LEU A 32 0.25 -1.08 -4.26
CA LEU A 32 1.11 -0.93 -5.43
C LEU A 32 1.46 -2.29 -6.06
N GLN A 33 1.84 -3.28 -5.24
CA GLN A 33 2.17 -4.63 -5.72
C GLN A 33 0.97 -5.33 -6.38
N LYS A 34 -0.22 -5.22 -5.75
CA LYS A 34 -1.48 -5.74 -6.32
C LYS A 34 -1.79 -5.08 -7.66
N ASN A 35 -1.57 -3.77 -7.78
CA ASN A 35 -1.77 -3.03 -9.02
C ASN A 35 -0.81 -3.47 -10.15
N ILE A 36 0.49 -3.63 -9.85
CA ILE A 36 1.49 -4.17 -10.78
C ILE A 36 1.08 -5.55 -11.30
N LYS A 37 0.63 -6.45 -10.41
CA LYS A 37 0.14 -7.77 -10.79
C LYS A 37 -1.11 -7.68 -11.67
N LYS A 38 -2.09 -6.85 -11.28
CA LYS A 38 -3.33 -6.63 -12.03
C LYS A 38 -3.09 -6.10 -13.45
N MET A 39 -2.06 -5.27 -13.64
CA MET A 39 -1.69 -4.72 -14.93
C MET A 39 -0.82 -5.65 -15.78
N GLY A 40 -0.41 -6.81 -15.27
CA GLY A 40 0.42 -7.77 -15.99
C GLY A 40 1.92 -7.43 -16.01
N TYR A 41 2.38 -6.49 -15.18
CA TYR A 41 3.78 -6.04 -15.18
C TYR A 41 4.73 -6.92 -14.36
N SER A 42 4.25 -7.99 -13.70
CA SER A 42 5.06 -8.82 -12.80
C SER A 42 6.34 -9.34 -13.45
N ARG A 43 6.24 -9.93 -14.66
CA ARG A 43 7.42 -10.46 -15.38
C ARG A 43 8.39 -9.35 -15.78
N TYR A 44 7.87 -8.22 -16.25
CA TYR A 44 8.68 -7.05 -16.62
C TYR A 44 9.46 -6.51 -15.42
N ILE A 45 8.81 -6.32 -14.27
CA ILE A 45 9.45 -5.88 -13.02
C ILE A 45 10.52 -6.88 -12.55
N GLN A 46 10.29 -8.18 -12.71
CA GLN A 46 11.26 -9.20 -12.30
C GLN A 46 12.53 -9.19 -13.17
N GLN A 47 12.38 -8.91 -14.46
CA GLN A 47 13.46 -8.97 -15.45
C GLN A 47 14.17 -7.63 -15.66
N ASN A 48 13.55 -6.52 -15.30
CA ASN A 48 14.09 -5.17 -15.48
C ASN A 48 14.42 -4.53 -14.13
N ARG A 49 15.73 -4.34 -13.86
CA ARG A 49 16.25 -3.75 -12.62
C ARG A 49 15.70 -2.35 -12.36
N GLU A 50 15.64 -1.52 -13.40
CA GLU A 50 15.23 -0.12 -13.29
C GLU A 50 13.72 0.00 -13.10
N ALA A 51 12.93 -0.88 -13.73
CA ALA A 51 11.49 -0.96 -13.48
C ALA A 51 11.20 -1.37 -12.02
N LYS A 52 11.97 -2.33 -11.49
CA LYS A 52 11.92 -2.72 -10.06
C LYS A 52 12.32 -1.56 -9.15
N MET A 53 13.31 -0.76 -9.55
CA MET A 53 13.72 0.43 -8.82
C MET A 53 12.60 1.47 -8.80
N CYS A 54 11.97 1.78 -9.93
CA CYS A 54 10.81 2.70 -9.97
C CYS A 54 9.69 2.28 -9.01
N LEU A 55 9.34 0.98 -8.96
CA LEU A 55 8.35 0.48 -8.02
C LEU A 55 8.78 0.66 -6.54
N LYS A 56 10.06 0.42 -6.24
CA LYS A 56 10.61 0.67 -4.89
C LYS A 56 10.60 2.14 -4.53
N MET A 57 11.00 3.02 -5.46
CA MET A 57 10.97 4.47 -5.27
C MET A 57 9.54 4.94 -5.02
N CYS A 58 8.56 4.47 -5.79
CA CYS A 58 7.14 4.75 -5.51
C CYS A 58 6.73 4.26 -4.12
N SER A 59 7.19 3.08 -3.69
CA SER A 59 6.89 2.52 -2.36
C SER A 59 7.41 3.40 -1.21
N VAL A 60 8.55 4.08 -1.40
CA VAL A 60 9.14 4.95 -0.36
C VAL A 60 8.68 6.41 -0.45
N LEU A 61 7.88 6.80 -1.45
CA LEU A 61 7.27 8.13 -1.49
C LEU A 61 6.46 8.42 -0.22
N ALA A 62 5.77 7.42 0.31
CA ALA A 62 5.05 7.51 1.58
C ALA A 62 5.93 7.94 2.77
N LEU A 63 7.26 7.82 2.67
CA LEU A 63 8.19 8.22 3.71
C LEU A 63 8.60 9.70 3.60
N LEU A 64 8.19 10.41 2.55
CA LEU A 64 8.43 11.83 2.39
C LEU A 64 7.32 12.65 3.08
N PRO A 65 7.62 13.89 3.51
CA PRO A 65 6.58 14.87 3.83
C PRO A 65 5.61 14.99 2.64
N ALA A 66 4.32 15.06 2.91
CA ALA A 66 3.28 15.04 1.87
C ALA A 66 3.50 16.10 0.77
N HIS A 67 3.93 17.31 1.14
CA HIS A 67 4.23 18.39 0.19
C HIS A 67 5.42 18.11 -0.76
N GLN A 68 6.26 17.12 -0.46
CA GLN A 68 7.41 16.72 -1.32
C GLN A 68 7.10 15.51 -2.20
N ILE A 69 6.00 14.80 -1.95
CA ILE A 69 5.66 13.55 -2.64
C ILE A 69 5.48 13.76 -4.14
N GLU A 70 4.81 14.85 -4.54
CA GLU A 70 4.60 15.14 -5.96
C GLU A 70 5.91 15.37 -6.69
N MET A 71 6.82 16.15 -6.09
CA MET A 71 8.17 16.37 -6.62
C MET A 71 8.95 15.05 -6.71
N GLY A 72 8.94 14.24 -5.64
CA GLY A 72 9.57 12.92 -5.66
C GLY A 72 8.99 12.00 -6.75
N PHE A 73 7.69 12.08 -7.03
CA PHE A 73 7.09 11.33 -8.12
C PHE A 73 7.52 11.82 -9.51
N GLN A 74 7.76 13.12 -9.70
CA GLN A 74 8.35 13.64 -10.93
C GLN A 74 9.76 13.08 -11.15
N GLU A 75 10.60 13.07 -10.12
CA GLU A 75 11.94 12.50 -10.21
C GLU A 75 11.93 11.02 -10.59
N ILE A 76 10.96 10.25 -10.08
CA ILE A 76 10.78 8.84 -10.47
C ILE A 76 10.41 8.70 -11.95
N LYS A 77 9.56 9.58 -12.48
CA LYS A 77 9.22 9.59 -13.91
C LYS A 77 10.41 9.98 -14.77
N ASN A 78 11.23 10.94 -14.34
CA ASN A 78 12.46 11.32 -15.03
C ASN A 78 13.45 10.15 -15.06
N HIS A 79 13.65 9.47 -13.91
CA HIS A 79 14.44 8.24 -13.84
C HIS A 79 13.90 7.17 -14.81
N ALA A 80 12.59 6.92 -14.79
CA ALA A 80 11.97 5.95 -15.68
C ALA A 80 12.21 6.28 -17.16
N GLN A 81 12.12 7.55 -17.55
CA GLN A 81 12.39 8.00 -18.92
C GLN A 81 13.86 7.79 -19.29
N ASN A 82 14.80 8.22 -18.42
CA ASN A 82 16.23 8.10 -18.65
C ASN A 82 16.71 6.65 -18.86
N TYR A 83 16.05 5.70 -18.19
CA TYR A 83 16.37 4.27 -18.29
C TYR A 83 15.40 3.47 -19.18
N GLY A 84 14.51 4.13 -19.93
CA GLY A 84 13.58 3.45 -20.85
C GLY A 84 12.58 2.51 -20.18
N VAL A 85 12.16 2.81 -18.95
CA VAL A 85 11.20 2.01 -18.18
C VAL A 85 9.77 2.25 -18.68
N LEU A 86 9.10 1.17 -19.10
CA LEU A 86 7.76 1.21 -19.69
C LEU A 86 6.70 0.73 -18.69
N LEU A 87 6.25 1.64 -17.82
CA LEU A 87 5.18 1.41 -16.85
C LEU A 87 4.02 2.44 -16.95
N PRO A 88 3.51 2.76 -18.15
CA PRO A 88 2.58 3.88 -18.34
C PRO A 88 1.30 3.75 -17.51
N ARG A 89 0.67 2.56 -17.50
CA ARG A 89 -0.57 2.34 -16.73
C ARG A 89 -0.35 2.47 -15.22
N PHE A 90 0.81 2.05 -14.74
CA PHE A 90 1.15 2.15 -13.32
C PHE A 90 1.42 3.60 -12.92
N PHE A 91 2.11 4.38 -13.76
CA PHE A 91 2.29 5.81 -13.49
C PHE A 91 0.99 6.60 -13.57
N THR A 92 0.08 6.26 -14.49
CA THR A 92 -1.28 6.82 -14.51
C THR A 92 -2.05 6.45 -13.24
N TYR A 93 -1.90 5.23 -12.72
CA TYR A 93 -2.50 4.85 -11.45
C TYR A 93 -1.93 5.66 -10.28
N MET A 94 -0.61 5.83 -10.22
CA MET A 94 0.03 6.66 -9.20
C MET A 94 -0.49 8.10 -9.21
N SER A 95 -0.53 8.76 -10.38
CA SER A 95 -1.03 10.13 -10.47
C SER A 95 -2.53 10.23 -10.17
N SER A 96 -3.37 9.48 -10.88
CA SER A 96 -4.82 9.63 -10.81
C SER A 96 -5.41 9.16 -9.47
N PHE A 97 -4.90 8.07 -8.90
CA PHE A 97 -5.47 7.49 -7.69
C PHE A 97 -4.79 8.02 -6.43
N TRP A 98 -3.46 7.90 -6.33
CA TRP A 98 -2.74 8.26 -5.10
C TRP A 98 -2.52 9.76 -4.96
N LEU A 99 -2.10 10.46 -6.02
CA LEU A 99 -1.85 11.90 -5.94
C LEU A 99 -3.14 12.72 -6.04
N THR A 100 -4.00 12.44 -7.03
CA THR A 100 -5.20 13.25 -7.24
C THR A 100 -6.39 12.82 -6.37
N ARG A 101 -6.80 11.55 -6.41
CA ARG A 101 -8.04 11.11 -5.73
C ARG A 101 -7.89 10.97 -4.22
N LYS A 102 -6.81 10.33 -3.74
CA LYS A 102 -6.56 10.12 -2.31
C LYS A 102 -5.80 11.30 -1.69
N GLY A 103 -4.86 11.89 -2.43
CA GLY A 103 -4.00 12.97 -1.95
C GLY A 103 -2.76 12.44 -1.21
N PRO A 104 -1.60 13.12 -1.33
CA PRO A 104 -0.36 12.76 -0.61
C PRO A 104 -0.52 12.63 0.91
N GLU A 105 -1.32 13.51 1.53
CA GLU A 105 -1.60 13.49 2.97
C GLU A 105 -2.22 12.17 3.43
N CYS A 106 -2.99 11.51 2.55
CA CYS A 106 -3.66 10.27 2.89
C CYS A 106 -2.66 9.12 3.09
N PHE A 107 -1.52 9.08 2.37
CA PHE A 107 -0.62 7.93 2.43
C PHE A 107 0.80 8.26 2.92
N SER A 108 1.10 9.53 3.18
CA SER A 108 2.33 9.90 3.89
C SER A 108 2.30 9.33 5.32
N VAL A 109 3.39 8.69 5.69
CA VAL A 109 3.68 8.21 7.05
C VAL A 109 4.91 8.93 7.63
N TYR A 110 5.29 10.06 7.04
CA TYR A 110 6.41 10.86 7.51
C TYR A 110 6.19 11.30 8.96
N GLY A 111 7.26 11.22 9.77
CA GLY A 111 7.19 11.57 11.19
C GLY A 111 6.39 10.61 12.08
N GLN A 112 5.74 9.58 11.53
CA GLN A 112 4.95 8.65 12.35
C GLN A 112 5.84 7.64 13.09
N PRO A 113 5.63 7.43 14.40
CA PRO A 113 6.42 6.50 15.22
C PRO A 113 6.11 5.03 14.90
N ARG A 114 4.89 4.72 14.45
CA ARG A 114 4.48 3.41 13.95
C ARG A 114 4.00 3.56 12.52
N ARG A 115 4.62 2.82 11.59
CA ARG A 115 4.39 2.94 10.14
C ARG A 115 3.81 1.67 9.52
N THR A 116 3.90 0.55 10.24
CA THR A 116 3.33 -0.74 9.83
C THR A 116 2.43 -1.28 10.92
N ASN A 117 1.47 -2.11 10.52
CA ASN A 117 0.58 -2.85 11.40
C ASN A 117 1.08 -4.30 11.62
N ASN A 118 2.40 -4.53 11.63
CA ASN A 118 3.02 -5.88 11.69
C ASN A 118 2.39 -6.81 12.74
N ASN A 119 1.97 -6.28 13.89
CA ASN A 119 1.34 -7.08 14.94
C ASN A 119 -0.01 -7.67 14.50
N VAL A 120 -0.84 -6.88 13.81
CA VAL A 120 -2.14 -7.31 13.30
C VAL A 120 -1.96 -8.31 12.16
N GLU A 121 -1.01 -8.06 11.25
CA GLU A 121 -0.70 -8.99 10.17
C GLU A 121 -0.09 -10.30 10.66
N SER A 122 0.77 -10.25 11.67
CA SER A 122 1.32 -11.45 12.32
C SER A 122 0.19 -12.26 12.96
N PHE A 123 -0.76 -11.61 13.64
CA PHE A 123 -1.92 -12.28 14.18
C PHE A 123 -2.76 -12.94 13.07
N HIS A 124 -3.05 -12.23 11.98
CA HIS A 124 -3.77 -12.80 10.83
C HIS A 124 -3.02 -13.99 10.20
N SER A 125 -1.70 -13.90 10.08
CA SER A 125 -0.87 -14.99 9.55
C SER A 125 -0.91 -16.22 10.45
N THR A 126 -0.75 -16.04 11.77
CA THR A 126 -0.88 -17.12 12.75
C THR A 126 -2.29 -17.72 12.68
N LEU A 127 -3.34 -16.91 12.63
CA LEU A 127 -4.71 -17.36 12.53
C LEU A 127 -4.94 -18.21 11.28
N GLN A 128 -4.42 -17.77 10.13
CA GLN A 128 -4.51 -18.51 8.86
C GLN A 128 -3.75 -19.84 8.92
N GLN A 129 -2.58 -19.87 9.58
CA GLN A 129 -1.83 -21.11 9.82
C GLN A 129 -2.58 -22.07 10.75
N THR A 130 -3.23 -21.55 11.80
CA THR A 130 -4.03 -22.35 12.74
C THR A 130 -5.23 -23.01 12.07
N PHE A 131 -5.93 -22.29 11.18
CA PHE A 131 -7.11 -22.84 10.48
C PHE A 131 -6.77 -23.64 9.21
N GLN A 132 -5.60 -23.42 8.62
CA GLN A 132 -5.13 -24.03 7.37
C GLN A 132 -6.11 -23.89 6.18
N VAL A 133 -7.02 -22.92 6.25
CA VAL A 133 -7.97 -22.58 5.19
C VAL A 133 -8.07 -21.07 5.05
N ALA A 134 -8.21 -20.59 3.82
CA ALA A 134 -8.31 -19.15 3.55
C ALA A 134 -9.61 -18.53 4.10
N HIS A 135 -10.69 -19.30 4.14
CA HIS A 135 -12.00 -18.87 4.64
C HIS A 135 -12.61 -19.96 5.53
N PRO A 136 -12.26 -20.03 6.82
CA PRO A 136 -12.86 -20.98 7.74
C PRO A 136 -14.35 -20.67 7.91
N ASN A 137 -15.19 -21.69 7.79
CA ASN A 137 -16.60 -21.57 8.19
C ASN A 137 -16.70 -21.56 9.72
N LEU A 138 -17.87 -21.17 10.24
CA LEU A 138 -18.11 -21.06 11.69
C LEU A 138 -17.75 -22.34 12.46
N TRP A 139 -18.10 -23.51 11.92
CA TRP A 139 -17.83 -24.80 12.56
C TRP A 139 -16.34 -25.06 12.69
N LYS A 140 -15.58 -24.77 11.64
CA LYS A 140 -14.12 -24.87 11.64
C LYS A 140 -13.47 -23.85 12.57
N MET A 141 -14.15 -22.74 12.90
CA MET A 141 -13.69 -21.80 13.92
C MET A 141 -13.87 -22.34 15.35
N LEU A 142 -14.95 -23.08 15.60
CA LEU A 142 -15.30 -23.61 16.92
C LEU A 142 -14.59 -24.92 17.28
N GLU A 143 -14.00 -25.61 16.30
CA GLU A 143 -13.19 -26.80 16.55
C GLU A 143 -11.97 -26.50 17.45
N PRO A 144 -11.70 -27.31 18.48
CA PRO A 144 -10.54 -27.13 19.34
C PRO A 144 -9.24 -27.18 18.51
N LYS A 145 -8.39 -26.17 18.71
CA LYS A 145 -7.09 -26.05 18.03
C LYS A 145 -6.01 -26.64 18.93
N LYS A 146 -5.06 -27.34 18.30
CA LYS A 146 -3.87 -27.88 18.96
C LYS A 146 -2.87 -26.77 19.23
#